data_AF-A0A482WBU6-F1
#
_entry.id   AF-A0A482WBU6-F1
#
_cell.length_a   1.000
_cell.length_b   1.000
_cell.length_c   1.000
_cell.angle_alpha   90.00
_cell.angle_beta   90.00
_cell.angle_gamma   90.00
#
_symmetry.space_group_name_H-M   'P 1'
#
loop_
_entity.id
_entity.type
_entity.pdbx_description
1 polymer ?
#
loop_
_entity_poly.entity_id
_entity_poly.type
_entity_poly.pdbx_seq_one_letter_code
_entity_poly.pdbx_strand_id
1 'polypeptide(L)'
;MESMEDVDEFLQKIENKYSLNRNVTPKNDFEKQLFILSEEFDTLGLPTIDLKQSESKLLQQIACNTLLLIQMHRKTLSHITKMDISSQYKDTKNHDMEKTILNLKTILTHSENQNRKLERNITKLNSECSELKKVISMHNQETDKIKHFFK
;
A
#
# COMPACT_ATOMS: atom_id res chain seq x y z
N MET A 1 -17.79 5.41 34.10
CA MET A 1 -17.62 6.85 34.34
C MET A 1 -16.91 6.94 35.66
N GLU A 2 -15.62 7.29 35.65
CA GLU A 2 -14.86 7.52 36.89
C GLU A 2 -15.50 8.71 37.62
N SER A 3 -15.68 8.58 38.94
CA SER A 3 -16.34 9.60 39.75
C SER A 3 -15.41 10.81 39.92
N MET A 4 -15.98 11.98 40.21
CA MET A 4 -15.19 13.21 40.41
C MET A 4 -14.15 13.05 41.54
N GLU A 5 -14.46 12.21 42.53
CA GLU A 5 -13.59 11.87 43.66
C GLU A 5 -12.39 11.01 43.23
N ASP A 6 -12.58 10.09 42.27
CA ASP A 6 -11.48 9.28 41.72
C ASP A 6 -10.47 10.14 40.94
N VAL A 7 -10.97 11.19 40.26
CA VAL A 7 -10.14 12.16 39.53
C VAL A 7 -9.33 13.01 40.50
N ASP A 8 -9.94 13.51 41.58
CA ASP A 8 -9.24 14.29 42.60
C ASP A 8 -8.20 13.46 43.35
N GLU A 9 -8.50 12.19 43.67
CA GLU A 9 -7.52 11.29 44.31
C GLU A 9 -6.33 11.00 43.39
N PHE A 10 -6.58 10.84 42.09
CA PHE A 10 -5.53 10.63 41.10
C PHE A 10 -4.67 11.88 40.88
N LEU A 11 -5.29 13.06 40.82
CA LEU A 11 -4.59 14.34 40.73
C LEU A 11 -3.75 14.59 41.99
N GLN A 12 -4.25 14.24 43.17
CA GLN A 12 -3.52 14.37 44.42
C GLN A 12 -2.36 13.37 44.53
N LYS A 13 -2.49 12.17 43.97
CA LYS A 13 -1.37 11.21 43.81
C LYS A 13 -0.30 11.74 42.87
N ILE A 14 -0.67 12.41 41.79
CA ILE A 14 0.26 13.08 40.88
C ILE A 14 0.94 14.24 41.62
N GLU A 15 0.16 15.09 42.28
CA GLU A 15 0.68 16.23 43.04
C GLU A 15 1.68 15.76 44.10
N ASN A 16 1.38 14.72 44.87
CA ASN A 16 2.31 14.17 45.87
C ASN A 16 3.56 13.52 45.26
N LYS A 17 3.46 12.98 44.04
CA LYS A 17 4.60 12.37 43.33
C LYS A 17 5.57 13.40 42.77
N TYR A 18 5.07 14.58 42.40
CA TYR A 18 5.86 15.66 41.77
C TYR A 18 6.06 16.89 42.66
N SER A 19 5.39 16.97 43.80
CA SER A 19 5.64 17.97 44.84
C SER A 19 6.96 17.64 45.51
N LEU A 20 8.01 18.37 45.10
CA LEU A 20 9.38 18.17 45.52
C LEU A 20 9.53 17.95 47.03
N ASN A 21 10.14 16.82 47.38
CA ASN A 21 10.97 16.72 48.57
C ASN A 21 11.92 17.93 48.60
N ARG A 22 11.74 18.81 49.60
CA ARG A 22 12.53 20.03 49.85
C ARG A 22 14.00 19.79 50.24
N ASN A 23 14.59 18.67 49.83
CA ASN A 23 16.01 18.38 49.99
C ASN A 23 16.67 18.31 48.62
N VAL A 24 16.71 19.45 47.91
CA VAL A 24 17.55 19.60 46.72
C VAL A 24 18.81 20.32 47.13
N THR A 25 19.94 19.61 47.09
CA THR A 25 21.26 20.20 46.87
C THR A 25 22.08 19.28 45.95
N PRO A 26 22.96 19.78 45.06
CA PRO A 26 23.24 21.18 44.70
C PRO A 26 22.98 21.49 43.20
N LYS A 27 22.91 22.79 42.88
CA LYS A 27 22.79 23.40 41.53
C LYS A 27 23.64 22.77 40.41
N ASN A 28 24.73 22.07 40.73
CA ASN A 28 25.64 21.45 39.75
C ASN A 28 25.06 20.29 38.94
N ASP A 29 24.01 19.61 39.42
CA ASP A 29 23.41 18.49 38.68
C ASP A 29 22.34 18.96 37.69
N PHE A 30 21.62 20.02 38.04
CA PHE A 30 20.59 20.61 37.18
C PHE A 30 21.17 21.28 35.93
N GLU A 31 22.28 22.01 36.07
CA GLU A 31 22.94 22.65 34.94
C GLU A 31 23.52 21.63 33.96
N LYS A 32 24.03 20.50 34.47
CA LYS A 32 24.44 19.36 33.63
C LYS A 32 23.27 18.71 32.91
N GLN A 33 22.13 18.51 33.59
CA GLN A 33 20.93 17.98 32.97
C GLN A 33 20.38 18.91 31.88
N LEU A 34 20.41 20.23 32.10
CA LEU A 34 20.02 21.21 31.08
C LEU A 34 20.99 21.25 29.90
N PHE A 35 22.29 21.07 30.15
CA PHE A 35 23.30 20.97 29.10
C PHE A 35 23.04 19.74 28.21
N ILE A 36 22.84 18.56 28.83
CA ILE A 36 22.50 17.33 28.10
C ILE A 36 21.21 17.51 27.29
N LEU A 37 20.17 18.08 27.91
CA LEU A 37 18.91 18.34 27.22
C LEU A 37 19.07 19.31 26.04
N SER A 38 19.97 20.29 26.15
CA SER A 38 20.29 21.20 25.05
C SER A 38 20.98 20.48 23.90
N GLU A 39 21.91 19.56 24.18
CA GLU A 39 22.55 18.72 23.15
C GLU A 39 21.52 17.79 22.49
N GLU A 40 20.64 17.16 23.28
CA GLU A 40 19.56 16.32 22.75
C GLU A 40 18.63 17.12 21.82
N PHE A 41 18.26 18.35 22.20
CA PHE A 41 17.49 19.23 21.32
C PHE A 41 18.23 19.56 20.03
N ASP A 42 19.53 19.87 20.09
CA ASP A 42 20.33 20.14 18.89
C ASP A 42 20.36 18.93 17.94
N THR A 43 20.56 17.72 18.49
CA THR A 43 20.53 16.49 17.68
C THR A 43 19.18 16.23 17.01
N LEU A 44 18.10 16.71 17.61
CA LEU A 44 16.74 16.63 17.08
C LEU A 44 16.40 17.81 16.15
N GLY A 45 17.34 18.74 15.92
CA GLY A 45 17.13 19.96 15.12
C GLY A 45 16.22 20.99 15.80
N LEU A 46 16.09 20.93 17.12
CA LEU A 46 15.34 21.88 17.93
C LEU A 46 16.27 23.02 18.43
N PRO A 47 15.70 24.19 18.78
CA PRO A 47 16.48 25.29 19.34
C PRO A 47 17.23 24.90 20.63
N THR A 48 18.51 25.23 20.74
CA THR A 48 19.32 24.97 21.94
C THR A 48 18.87 25.81 23.15
N ILE A 49 19.07 25.30 24.35
CA ILE A 49 18.75 25.99 25.61
C ILE A 49 19.91 26.93 25.98
N ASP A 50 19.61 28.21 26.22
CA ASP A 50 20.64 29.19 26.61
C ASP A 50 20.71 29.34 28.14
N LEU A 51 21.67 28.63 28.74
CA LEU A 51 21.91 28.58 30.19
C LEU A 51 22.22 29.94 30.83
N LYS A 52 22.56 30.96 30.03
CA LYS A 52 22.85 32.31 30.54
C LYS A 52 21.58 33.12 30.85
N GLN A 53 20.41 32.60 30.52
CA GLN A 53 19.13 33.29 30.71
C GLN A 53 18.56 33.11 32.12
N SER A 54 17.58 33.95 32.47
CA SER A 54 16.85 33.79 33.73
C SER A 54 16.08 32.47 33.77
N GLU A 55 15.90 31.90 34.95
CA GLU A 55 15.20 30.62 35.17
C GLU A 55 13.81 30.57 34.50
N SER A 56 13.07 31.68 34.53
CA SER A 56 11.77 31.80 33.85
C SER A 56 11.85 31.67 32.34
N LYS A 57 12.90 32.21 31.71
CA LYS A 57 13.13 32.13 30.27
C LYS A 57 13.62 30.74 29.88
N LEU A 58 14.46 30.12 30.69
CA LEU A 58 14.87 28.73 30.54
C LEU A 58 13.66 27.78 30.55
N LEU A 59 12.79 27.92 31.54
CA LEU A 59 11.56 27.12 31.63
C LEU A 59 10.66 27.34 30.40
N GLN A 60 10.51 28.59 29.96
CA GLN A 60 9.74 28.92 28.76
C GLN A 60 10.34 28.29 27.50
N GLN A 61 11.66 28.35 27.32
CA GLN A 61 12.35 27.70 26.20
C GLN A 61 12.15 26.18 26.20
N ILE A 62 12.30 25.53 27.36
CA ILE A 62 12.08 24.09 27.49
C ILE A 62 10.64 23.72 27.14
N ALA A 63 9.66 24.49 27.64
CA ALA A 63 8.25 24.27 27.31
C ALA A 63 7.97 24.46 25.82
N CYS A 64 8.51 25.52 25.20
CA CYS A 64 8.39 25.77 23.77
C CYS A 64 9.03 24.65 22.93
N ASN A 65 10.23 24.20 23.28
CA ASN A 65 10.92 23.11 22.58
C ASN A 65 10.18 21.78 22.71
N THR A 66 9.65 21.49 23.89
CA THR A 66 8.82 20.29 24.11
C THR A 66 7.55 20.32 23.27
N LEU A 67 6.87 21.47 23.19
CA LEU A 67 5.71 21.65 22.31
C LEU A 67 6.09 21.45 20.83
N LEU A 68 7.24 21.96 20.41
CA LEU A 68 7.73 21.79 19.04
C LEU A 68 8.02 20.31 18.74
N LEU A 69 8.65 19.60 19.67
CA LEU A 69 8.90 18.16 19.56
C LEU A 69 7.59 17.37 19.39
N ILE A 70 6.57 17.68 20.20
CA ILE A 70 5.24 17.07 20.07
C ILE A 70 4.63 17.34 18.69
N GLN A 71 4.76 18.56 18.17
CA GLN A 71 4.27 18.91 16.83
C GLN A 71 5.01 18.15 15.72
N MET A 72 6.34 18.04 15.81
CA MET A 72 7.15 17.26 14.87
C MET A 72 6.77 15.79 14.90
N HIS A 73 6.60 15.21 16.09
CA HIS A 73 6.17 13.82 16.25
C HIS A 73 4.78 13.59 15.63
N ARG A 74 3.80 14.47 15.90
CA ARG A 74 2.45 14.39 15.29
C ARG A 74 2.50 14.47 13.77
N LYS A 75 3.31 15.37 13.20
CA LYS A 75 3.48 15.48 11.74
C LYS A 75 4.11 14.21 11.14
N THR A 76 5.14 13.69 11.78
CA THR A 76 5.84 12.46 11.35
C THR A 76 4.90 11.27 11.36
N LEU A 77 4.15 11.08 12.46
CA LEU A 77 3.16 10.01 12.57
C LEU A 77 2.09 10.12 11.49
N SER A 78 1.57 11.33 11.24
CA SER A 78 0.60 11.56 10.15
C SER A 78 1.17 11.21 8.78
N HIS A 79 2.44 11.52 8.53
CA HIS A 79 3.10 11.19 7.26
C HIS A 79 3.28 9.68 7.09
N ILE A 80 3.74 8.98 8.13
CA ILE A 80 3.88 7.51 8.13
C ILE A 80 2.53 6.86 7.84
N THR A 81 1.46 7.23 8.56
CA THR A 81 0.13 6.67 8.33
C THR A 81 -0.38 6.91 6.91
N LYS A 82 -0.14 8.10 6.34
CA LYS A 82 -0.51 8.39 4.94
C LYS A 82 0.29 7.54 3.94
N MET A 83 1.58 7.33 4.22
CA MET A 83 2.44 6.51 3.38
C MET A 83 1.98 5.04 3.41
N ASP A 84 1.66 4.52 4.59
CA ASP A 84 1.12 3.16 4.77
C ASP A 84 -0.20 2.98 4.00
N ILE A 85 -1.15 3.91 4.16
CA ILE A 85 -2.42 3.87 3.42
C ILE A 85 -2.17 3.93 1.90
N SER A 86 -1.24 4.77 1.44
CA SER A 86 -0.91 4.87 0.01
C SER A 86 -0.28 3.58 -0.52
N SER A 87 0.57 2.93 0.27
CA SER A 87 1.18 1.64 -0.09
C SER A 87 0.12 0.53 -0.18
N GLN A 88 -0.74 0.40 0.83
CA GLN A 88 -1.82 -0.59 0.85
C GLN A 88 -2.79 -0.41 -0.33
N TYR A 89 -3.10 0.84 -0.68
CA TYR A 89 -3.94 1.13 -1.84
C TYR A 89 -3.28 0.68 -3.15
N LYS A 90 -1.97 0.94 -3.33
CA LYS A 90 -1.22 0.50 -4.51
C LYS A 90 -1.18 -1.03 -4.60
N ASP A 91 -0.92 -1.71 -3.48
CA ASP A 91 -0.84 -3.18 -3.44
C ASP A 91 -2.18 -3.82 -3.78
N THR A 92 -3.28 -3.29 -3.23
CA THR A 92 -4.64 -3.76 -3.53
C THR A 92 -4.96 -3.58 -5.02
N LYS A 93 -4.65 -2.39 -5.57
CA LYS A 93 -4.88 -2.10 -6.99
C LYS A 93 -4.05 -3.02 -7.89
N ASN A 94 -2.79 -3.25 -7.55
CA ASN A 94 -1.90 -4.13 -8.31
C ASN A 94 -2.42 -5.57 -8.29
N HIS A 95 -2.84 -6.07 -7.13
CA HIS A 95 -3.42 -7.42 -6.99
C HIS A 95 -4.69 -7.60 -7.85
N ASP A 96 -5.57 -6.61 -7.88
CA ASP A 96 -6.78 -6.67 -8.71
C ASP A 96 -6.45 -6.60 -10.22
N MET A 97 -5.42 -5.84 -10.59
CA MET A 97 -4.90 -5.83 -11.96
C MET A 97 -4.30 -7.19 -12.35
N GLU A 98 -3.54 -7.83 -11.46
CA GLU A 98 -2.98 -9.17 -11.69
C GLU A 98 -4.06 -10.24 -11.87
N LYS A 99 -5.11 -10.21 -11.04
CA LYS A 99 -6.29 -11.09 -11.21
C LYS A 99 -6.95 -10.89 -12.57
N THR A 100 -7.10 -9.63 -12.99
CA THR A 100 -7.68 -9.30 -14.30
C THR A 100 -6.83 -9.83 -15.44
N ILE A 101 -5.50 -9.66 -15.36
CA ILE A 101 -4.55 -10.21 -16.34
C ILE A 101 -4.65 -11.74 -16.41
N LEU A 102 -4.74 -12.42 -15.26
CA LEU A 102 -4.87 -13.87 -15.22
C LEU A 102 -6.18 -14.36 -15.87
N ASN A 103 -7.29 -13.66 -15.62
CA ASN A 103 -8.57 -13.97 -16.25
C ASN A 103 -8.50 -13.79 -17.76
N LEU A 104 -7.95 -12.67 -18.25
CA LEU A 104 -7.78 -12.40 -19.68
C LEU A 104 -6.89 -13.44 -20.36
N LYS A 105 -5.79 -13.88 -19.72
CA LYS A 105 -4.94 -14.96 -20.24
C LYS A 105 -5.70 -16.28 -20.38
N THR A 106 -6.57 -16.58 -19.43
CA THR A 106 -7.40 -17.79 -19.45
C THR A 106 -8.40 -17.74 -20.61
N ILE A 107 -9.08 -16.60 -20.79
CA ILE A 107 -10.02 -16.37 -21.90
C ILE A 107 -9.30 -16.48 -23.25
N LEU A 108 -8.12 -15.86 -23.38
CA LEU A 108 -7.32 -15.92 -24.61
C LEU A 108 -6.96 -17.36 -24.96
N THR A 109 -6.44 -18.11 -23.98
CA THR A 109 -6.07 -19.52 -24.18
C THR A 109 -7.27 -20.37 -24.61
N HIS A 110 -8.46 -20.10 -24.04
CA HIS A 110 -9.68 -20.78 -24.44
C HIS A 110 -10.06 -20.46 -25.89
N SER A 111 -10.00 -19.19 -26.28
CA SER A 111 -10.30 -18.73 -27.64
C SER A 111 -9.32 -19.31 -28.67
N GLU A 112 -8.03 -19.32 -28.37
CA GLU A 112 -7.01 -19.93 -29.23
C GLU A 112 -7.26 -21.43 -29.46
N ASN A 113 -7.66 -22.14 -28.40
CA ASN A 113 -8.02 -23.56 -28.52
C ASN A 113 -9.28 -23.78 -29.37
N GLN A 114 -10.27 -22.90 -29.27
CA GLN A 114 -11.46 -22.94 -30.14
C GLN A 114 -11.09 -22.65 -31.59
N ASN A 115 -10.26 -21.64 -31.86
CA ASN A 115 -9.79 -21.32 -33.21
C ASN A 115 -9.06 -22.51 -33.83
N ARG A 116 -8.13 -23.16 -33.11
CA ARG A 116 -7.45 -24.36 -33.60
C ARG A 116 -8.41 -25.51 -33.93
N LYS A 117 -9.49 -25.68 -33.14
CA LYS A 117 -10.53 -26.67 -33.45
C LYS A 117 -11.27 -26.33 -34.73
N LEU A 118 -11.65 -25.06 -34.90
CA LEU A 118 -12.34 -24.58 -36.10
C LEU A 118 -11.47 -24.71 -37.36
N GLU A 119 -10.18 -24.36 -37.27
CA GLU A 119 -9.22 -24.52 -38.38
C GLU A 119 -9.10 -25.97 -38.84
N ARG A 120 -9.03 -26.92 -37.89
CA ARG A 120 -9.03 -28.36 -38.21
C ARG A 120 -10.32 -28.78 -38.89
N ASN A 121 -11.47 -28.31 -38.40
CA ASN A 121 -12.77 -28.62 -38.99
C ASN A 121 -12.88 -28.06 -40.41
N ILE A 122 -12.44 -26.83 -40.65
CA ILE A 122 -12.39 -26.21 -41.98
C ILE A 122 -11.51 -27.03 -42.92
N THR A 123 -10.33 -27.45 -42.45
CA THR A 123 -9.40 -28.27 -43.25
C THR A 123 -10.05 -29.59 -43.64
N LYS A 124 -10.72 -30.26 -42.70
CA LYS A 124 -11.43 -31.52 -42.95
C LYS A 124 -12.60 -31.35 -43.94
N LEU A 125 -13.44 -30.32 -43.74
CA LEU A 125 -14.55 -30.04 -44.65
C LEU A 125 -14.06 -29.69 -46.07
N ASN A 126 -12.94 -28.98 -46.18
CA ASN A 126 -12.34 -28.68 -47.48
C ASN A 126 -11.84 -29.94 -48.19
N SER A 127 -11.25 -30.91 -47.47
CA SER A 127 -10.86 -32.19 -48.06
C SER A 127 -12.08 -32.99 -48.52
N GLU A 128 -13.11 -33.10 -47.68
CA GLU A 128 -14.35 -33.82 -48.02
C GLU A 128 -15.04 -33.18 -49.24
N CYS A 129 -15.09 -31.85 -49.30
CA CYS A 129 -15.67 -31.12 -50.42
C CYS A 129 -14.84 -31.31 -51.71
N SER A 130 -13.51 -31.41 -51.61
CA SER A 130 -12.64 -31.73 -52.75
C SER A 130 -12.89 -33.15 -53.28
N GLU A 131 -13.05 -34.13 -52.39
CA GLU A 131 -13.38 -35.51 -52.76
C GLU A 131 -14.75 -35.61 -53.43
N LEU A 132 -15.78 -34.99 -52.85
CA LEU A 132 -17.11 -34.95 -53.44
C LEU A 132 -17.12 -34.30 -54.82
N LYS A 133 -16.37 -33.21 -55.03
CA LYS A 133 -16.21 -32.60 -56.35
C LYS A 133 -15.61 -33.57 -57.38
N LYS A 134 -14.63 -34.39 -56.99
CA LYS A 134 -14.07 -35.43 -57.88
C LYS A 134 -15.10 -36.49 -58.22
N VAL A 135 -15.87 -36.97 -57.23
CA VAL A 135 -16.93 -37.96 -57.45
C VAL A 135 -18.00 -37.43 -58.41
N ILE A 136 -18.46 -36.18 -58.21
CA ILE A 136 -19.40 -35.51 -59.11
C ILE A 136 -18.84 -35.41 -60.52
N SER A 137 -17.57 -35.01 -60.66
CA SER A 137 -16.91 -34.93 -61.97
C SER A 137 -16.89 -36.28 -62.69
N MET A 138 -16.62 -37.37 -61.97
CA MET A 138 -16.64 -38.73 -62.54
C MET A 138 -18.04 -39.13 -62.98
N HIS A 139 -19.05 -38.93 -62.13
CA HIS A 139 -20.44 -39.26 -62.46
C HIS A 139 -20.96 -38.47 -63.66
N ASN A 140 -20.59 -37.19 -63.78
CA ASN A 140 -20.94 -36.38 -64.94
C ASN A 140 -20.33 -36.95 -66.23
N GLN A 141 -19.05 -37.34 -66.20
CA GLN A 141 -18.38 -37.97 -67.34
C GLN A 141 -19.04 -39.30 -67.74
N GLU A 142 -19.42 -40.14 -66.78
CA GLU A 142 -20.13 -41.39 -67.05
C GLU A 142 -21.52 -41.13 -67.64
N THR A 143 -22.26 -40.17 -67.08
CA THR A 143 -23.58 -39.77 -67.58
C THR A 143 -23.50 -39.27 -69.01
N ASP A 144 -22.49 -38.45 -69.35
CA ASP A 144 -22.30 -37.94 -70.70
C ASP A 144 -21.93 -39.05 -71.69
N LYS A 145 -21.13 -40.04 -71.29
CA LYS A 145 -20.89 -41.26 -72.08
C LYS A 145 -22.19 -42.02 -72.36
N ILE A 146 -23.01 -42.25 -71.33
CA ILE A 146 -24.30 -42.94 -71.47
C ILE A 146 -25.21 -42.18 -72.44
N LYS A 147 -25.32 -40.85 -72.31
CA LYS A 147 -26.10 -40.01 -73.23
C LYS A 147 -25.63 -40.13 -74.69
N HIS A 148 -24.34 -40.34 -74.93
CA HIS A 148 -23.81 -40.57 -76.29
C HIS A 148 -24.09 -41.97 -76.82
N PHE A 149 -24.17 -42.99 -75.96
CA PHE A 149 -24.50 -44.36 -76.38
C PHE A 149 -25.96 -44.55 -76.82
N PHE A 150 -26.88 -43.79 -76.24
CA PHE A 150 -28.32 -43.86 -76.56
C PHE A 150 -28.79 -42.80 -77.57
N LYS A 151 -27.85 -42.17 -78.28
CA LYS A 151 -28.09 -41.19 -79.36
C LYS A 151 -27.74 -41.80 -80.70
#